data_AF-A0A258F1G9-F1
#
_entry.id   AF-A0A258F1G9-F1
#
_cell.length_a   1.000
_cell.length_b   1.000
_cell.length_c   1.000
_cell.angle_alpha   90.00
_cell.angle_beta   90.00
_cell.angle_gamma   90.00
#
_symmetry.space_group_name_H-M   'P 1'
#
loop_
_entity.id
_entity.type
_entity.pdbx_description
1 polymer ?
#
loop_
_entity_poly.entity_id
_entity_poly.type
_entity_poly.pdbx_seq_one_letter_code
_entity_poly.pdbx_strand_id
1 'polypeptide(L)'
;MTEAEPATHLIGQSSTEGPAIDRFQIYGERRSGTNFVSRTIARNCGLKRFSSYGWKHALPYYPLLPRSCLFVVVVRDPFDWLRSFYAGPFEADPAIAALPFSGFIRAEWEGTYTGFERQWAYRGYAVRDRFARGEPNFLDRHPVNGRRFRNVLELRSVKLAGHLSLLDRGLNAVAIRYEDFRVRPEAILRDIGSRFSLNLRADFRPTDVPVGPSSDRRAAAKTAPISAEDRDFILAGLDQTLERRCGYLQDA
;
A
#
# COMPACT_ATOMS: atom_id res chain seq x y z
N MET A 1 34.18 -17.97 -11.04
CA MET A 1 33.07 -17.25 -11.70
C MET A 1 31.97 -17.19 -10.68
N THR A 2 31.92 -16.13 -9.88
CA THR A 2 30.87 -15.93 -8.87
C THR A 2 29.56 -15.65 -9.62
N GLU A 3 28.60 -16.56 -9.54
CA GLU A 3 27.22 -16.25 -9.91
C GLU A 3 26.81 -15.01 -9.11
N ALA A 4 26.51 -13.92 -9.81
CA ALA A 4 25.89 -12.77 -9.17
C ALA A 4 24.58 -13.26 -8.55
N GLU A 5 24.41 -13.05 -7.24
CA GLU A 5 23.11 -13.27 -6.61
C GLU A 5 22.06 -12.51 -7.43
N PRO A 6 20.94 -13.15 -7.81
CA PRO A 6 19.90 -12.46 -8.57
C PRO A 6 19.44 -11.25 -7.76
N ALA A 7 19.57 -10.06 -8.34
CA ALA A 7 19.23 -8.80 -7.70
C ALA A 7 17.85 -8.93 -7.02
N THR A 8 17.81 -8.85 -5.69
CA THR A 8 16.55 -9.01 -4.95
C THR A 8 15.52 -8.00 -5.43
N HIS A 9 14.34 -8.47 -5.85
CA HIS A 9 13.23 -7.62 -6.29
C HIS A 9 12.34 -7.18 -5.11
N LEU A 10 12.74 -7.55 -3.89
CA LEU A 10 12.05 -7.19 -2.66
C LEU A 10 12.71 -5.97 -2.05
N ILE A 11 11.90 -5.06 -1.50
CA ILE A 11 12.37 -3.96 -0.64
C ILE A 11 12.96 -4.54 0.65
N GLY A 12 12.38 -5.63 1.15
CA GLY A 12 12.84 -6.33 2.34
C GLY A 12 11.89 -7.46 2.71
N GLN A 13 12.35 -8.32 3.61
CA GLN A 13 11.55 -9.42 4.14
C GLN A 13 11.93 -9.71 5.60
N SER A 14 11.01 -10.35 6.31
CA SER A 14 11.23 -10.96 7.61
C SER A 14 10.47 -12.27 7.67
N SER A 15 11.04 -13.26 8.35
CA SER A 15 10.36 -14.52 8.64
C SER A 15 10.43 -14.81 10.14
N THR A 16 9.49 -15.62 10.61
CA THR A 16 9.47 -16.09 12.00
C THR A 16 9.12 -17.56 12.03
N GLU A 17 9.72 -18.28 12.96
CA GLU A 17 9.30 -19.64 13.29
C GLU A 17 7.86 -19.65 13.82
N GLY A 18 7.10 -20.65 13.41
CA GLY A 18 5.70 -20.77 13.76
C GLY A 18 4.95 -21.76 12.89
N PRO A 19 3.60 -21.77 12.99
CA PRO A 19 2.76 -22.57 12.12
C PRO A 19 2.96 -22.22 10.64
N ALA A 20 2.64 -23.18 9.77
CA ALA A 20 2.63 -22.97 8.32
C ALA A 20 1.76 -21.76 7.93
N ILE A 21 2.23 -21.02 6.92
CA ILE A 21 1.50 -19.86 6.39
C ILE A 21 0.28 -20.35 5.61
N ASP A 22 -0.91 -19.97 6.05
CA ASP A 22 -2.18 -20.41 5.46
C ASP A 22 -3.03 -19.24 4.89
N ARG A 23 -2.62 -18.00 5.17
CA ARG A 23 -3.32 -16.79 4.76
C ARG A 23 -2.35 -15.64 4.51
N PHE A 24 -2.87 -14.60 3.87
CA PHE A 24 -2.11 -13.38 3.67
C PHE A 24 -2.98 -12.14 3.85
N GLN A 25 -2.36 -11.05 4.30
CA GLN A 25 -2.95 -9.72 4.41
C GLN A 25 -2.07 -8.74 3.63
N ILE A 26 -2.70 -7.87 2.84
CA ILE A 26 -1.99 -6.80 2.14
C ILE A 26 -2.12 -5.49 2.91
N TYR A 27 -1.01 -4.74 2.94
CA TYR A 27 -0.96 -3.32 3.28
C TYR A 27 -0.32 -2.51 2.15
N GLY A 28 -0.62 -1.23 2.14
CA GLY A 28 -0.05 -0.27 1.21
C GLY A 28 -0.95 0.95 1.15
N GLU A 29 -0.42 2.07 0.70
CA GLU A 29 -1.21 3.29 0.54
C GLU A 29 -2.36 3.09 -0.44
N ARG A 30 -3.35 3.98 -0.41
CA ARG A 30 -4.34 4.02 -1.49
C ARG A 30 -3.59 4.16 -2.82
N ARG A 31 -4.05 3.45 -3.86
CA ARG A 31 -3.50 3.57 -5.23
C ARG A 31 -2.05 3.07 -5.42
N SER A 32 -1.50 2.34 -4.45
CA SER A 32 -0.23 1.62 -4.55
C SER A 32 -0.29 0.31 -5.36
N GLY A 33 -1.47 -0.13 -5.80
CA GLY A 33 -1.61 -1.40 -6.54
C GLY A 33 -1.95 -2.61 -5.65
N THR A 34 -2.28 -2.41 -4.37
CA THR A 34 -2.69 -3.48 -3.43
C THR A 34 -3.70 -4.48 -4.00
N ASN A 35 -4.68 -4.06 -4.82
CA ASN A 35 -5.67 -4.97 -5.40
C ASN A 35 -5.06 -5.92 -6.44
N PHE A 36 -4.14 -5.43 -7.27
CA PHE A 36 -3.47 -6.22 -8.31
C PHE A 36 -2.58 -7.28 -7.68
N VAL A 37 -1.74 -6.89 -6.73
CA VAL A 37 -0.90 -7.81 -5.97
C VAL A 37 -1.76 -8.84 -5.23
N SER A 38 -2.81 -8.38 -4.53
CA SER A 38 -3.68 -9.28 -3.75
C SER A 38 -4.37 -10.32 -4.62
N ARG A 39 -4.91 -9.92 -5.78
CA ARG A 39 -5.57 -10.84 -6.70
C ARG A 39 -4.57 -11.81 -7.32
N THR A 40 -3.36 -11.35 -7.64
CA THR A 40 -2.31 -12.20 -8.22
C THR A 40 -1.84 -13.25 -7.21
N ILE A 41 -1.59 -12.87 -5.95
CA ILE A 41 -1.25 -13.83 -4.88
C ILE A 41 -2.40 -14.83 -4.68
N ALA A 42 -3.64 -14.37 -4.56
CA ALA A 42 -4.79 -15.25 -4.35
C ALA A 42 -5.01 -16.25 -5.49
N ARG A 43 -4.66 -15.86 -6.73
CA ARG A 43 -4.73 -16.75 -7.90
C ARG A 43 -3.63 -17.81 -7.93
N ASN A 44 -2.51 -17.62 -7.22
CA ASN A 44 -1.28 -18.39 -7.44
C ASN A 44 -0.69 -19.07 -6.19
N CYS A 45 -1.03 -18.67 -4.97
CA CYS A 45 -0.30 -19.12 -3.77
C CYS A 45 -1.08 -20.05 -2.82
N GLY A 46 -2.30 -20.48 -3.15
CA GLY A 46 -3.13 -21.31 -2.26
C GLY A 46 -3.56 -20.65 -0.93
N LEU A 47 -3.01 -19.47 -0.61
CA LEU A 47 -3.27 -18.72 0.62
C LEU A 47 -4.65 -18.08 0.61
N LYS A 48 -5.33 -18.14 1.76
CA LYS A 48 -6.58 -17.40 1.97
C LYS A 48 -6.29 -15.91 2.09
N ARG A 49 -6.95 -15.07 1.28
CA ARG A 49 -6.92 -13.62 1.50
C ARG A 49 -7.64 -13.30 2.81
N PHE A 50 -6.95 -12.60 3.70
CA PHE A 50 -7.46 -12.13 4.96
C PHE A 50 -7.46 -10.59 5.00
N SER A 51 -8.42 -10.01 5.73
CA SER A 51 -8.63 -8.57 5.81
C SER A 51 -8.86 -8.08 7.24
N SER A 52 -9.00 -8.99 8.21
CA SER A 52 -9.46 -8.64 9.56
C SER A 52 -8.35 -8.18 10.48
N TYR A 53 -7.12 -8.02 9.99
CA TYR A 53 -6.02 -7.39 10.73
C TYR A 53 -5.98 -5.87 10.50
N GLY A 54 -7.15 -5.26 10.32
CA GLY A 54 -7.28 -3.84 10.02
C GLY A 54 -7.42 -3.54 8.53
N TRP A 55 -7.79 -2.30 8.27
CA TRP A 55 -7.92 -1.78 6.92
C TRP A 55 -6.55 -1.65 6.26
N LYS A 56 -6.39 -2.23 5.07
CA LYS A 56 -5.10 -2.28 4.35
C LYS A 56 -4.41 -0.94 4.07
N HIS A 57 -5.13 0.18 4.08
CA HIS A 57 -4.54 1.52 3.90
C HIS A 57 -4.37 2.27 5.24
N ALA A 58 -4.89 1.72 6.34
CA ALA A 58 -4.58 2.19 7.69
C ALA A 58 -3.14 1.84 8.06
N LEU A 59 -2.67 2.40 9.18
CA LEU A 59 -1.50 1.86 9.86
C LEU A 59 -1.84 0.45 10.39
N PRO A 60 -0.87 -0.49 10.45
CA PRO A 60 -1.13 -1.86 10.87
C PRO A 60 -1.23 -1.93 12.40
N TYR A 61 -2.25 -1.29 12.96
CA TYR A 61 -2.56 -1.32 14.40
C TYR A 61 -3.54 -2.43 14.70
N TYR A 62 -3.01 -3.54 15.18
CA TYR A 62 -3.80 -4.66 15.68
C TYR A 62 -3.08 -5.25 16.91
N PRO A 63 -3.79 -5.57 18.00
CA PRO A 63 -3.17 -6.08 19.22
C PRO A 63 -2.36 -7.37 19.02
N LEU A 64 -2.80 -8.21 18.08
CA LEU A 64 -2.18 -9.52 17.80
C LEU A 64 -2.13 -9.77 16.29
N LEU A 65 -0.94 -10.02 15.77
CA LEU A 65 -0.72 -10.40 14.37
C LEU A 65 -0.21 -11.85 14.33
N PRO A 66 -0.89 -12.78 13.64
CA PRO A 66 -0.52 -14.19 13.72
C PRO A 66 0.67 -14.53 12.84
N ARG A 67 1.52 -15.44 13.35
CA ARG A 67 2.68 -15.96 12.61
C ARG A 67 2.30 -16.83 11.40
N SER A 68 1.09 -17.40 11.35
CA SER A 68 0.57 -18.12 10.18
C SER A 68 0.11 -17.21 9.02
N CYS A 69 0.24 -15.88 9.15
CA CYS A 69 -0.13 -14.94 8.10
C CYS A 69 1.11 -14.35 7.44
N LEU A 70 1.14 -14.35 6.10
CA LEU A 70 2.08 -13.53 5.34
C LEU A 70 1.54 -12.10 5.19
N PHE A 71 2.29 -11.13 5.70
CA PHE A 71 1.99 -9.71 5.53
C PHE A 71 2.72 -9.16 4.31
N VAL A 72 1.98 -8.63 3.35
CA VAL A 72 2.54 -8.12 2.09
C VAL A 72 2.37 -6.61 2.04
N VAL A 73 3.47 -5.88 2.03
CA VAL A 73 3.51 -4.43 1.87
C VAL A 73 3.77 -4.10 0.41
N VAL A 74 2.87 -3.32 -0.19
CA VAL A 74 3.01 -2.83 -1.57
C VAL A 74 3.29 -1.34 -1.54
N VAL A 75 4.46 -0.95 -2.03
CA VAL A 75 4.87 0.45 -2.20
C VAL A 75 4.88 0.78 -3.69
N ARG A 76 4.68 2.04 -4.03
CA ARG A 76 4.66 2.55 -5.41
C ARG A 76 5.56 3.78 -5.51
N ASP A 77 6.12 4.04 -6.68
CA ASP A 77 6.89 5.26 -6.96
C ASP A 77 6.07 6.49 -6.53
N PRO A 78 6.66 7.45 -5.79
CA PRO A 78 5.92 8.56 -5.21
C PRO A 78 5.24 9.45 -6.26
N PHE A 79 5.84 9.66 -7.42
CA PHE A 79 5.27 10.51 -8.47
C PHE A 79 4.12 9.81 -9.19
N ASP A 80 4.31 8.55 -9.57
CA ASP A 80 3.27 7.70 -10.15
C ASP A 80 2.10 7.49 -9.18
N TRP A 81 2.41 7.34 -7.90
CA TRP A 81 1.43 7.23 -6.83
C TRP A 81 0.59 8.51 -6.72
N LEU A 82 1.21 9.70 -6.64
CA LEU A 82 0.50 10.98 -6.57
C LEU A 82 -0.41 11.20 -7.78
N ARG A 83 0.10 10.96 -9.00
CA ARG A 83 -0.70 11.07 -10.23
C ARG A 83 -1.88 10.10 -10.21
N SER A 84 -1.65 8.85 -9.81
CA SER A 84 -2.69 7.84 -9.69
C SER A 84 -3.70 8.17 -8.60
N PHE A 85 -3.28 8.80 -7.50
CA PHE A 85 -4.15 9.19 -6.40
C PHE A 85 -4.99 10.40 -6.75
N TYR A 86 -4.39 11.42 -7.35
CA TYR A 86 -5.13 12.57 -7.89
C TYR A 86 -6.12 12.18 -8.99
N ALA A 87 -5.78 11.18 -9.82
CA ALA A 87 -6.68 10.67 -10.87
C ALA A 87 -7.99 10.07 -10.34
N GLY A 88 -7.94 9.50 -9.13
CA GLY A 88 -9.06 8.90 -8.44
C GLY A 88 -8.87 9.02 -6.93
N PRO A 89 -9.19 10.19 -6.32
CA PRO A 89 -8.88 10.52 -4.93
C PRO A 89 -9.87 9.84 -3.97
N PHE A 90 -9.83 8.51 -3.97
CA PHE A 90 -10.71 7.66 -3.18
C PHE A 90 -10.56 7.99 -1.68
N GLU A 91 -11.69 8.25 -1.01
CA GLU A 91 -11.75 8.62 0.42
C GLU A 91 -10.91 9.86 0.79
N ALA A 92 -10.58 10.74 -0.16
CA ALA A 92 -10.13 12.09 0.18
C ALA A 92 -11.33 12.96 0.53
N ASP A 93 -11.14 13.98 1.37
CA ASP A 93 -12.16 15.02 1.57
C ASP A 93 -12.59 15.65 0.23
N PRO A 94 -13.90 15.85 -0.02
CA PRO A 94 -14.40 16.40 -1.27
C PRO A 94 -13.79 17.75 -1.67
N ALA A 95 -13.50 18.62 -0.70
CA ALA A 95 -12.88 19.92 -0.96
C ALA A 95 -11.43 19.74 -1.44
N ILE A 96 -10.66 18.85 -0.80
CA ILE A 96 -9.31 18.48 -1.26
C ILE A 96 -9.37 17.83 -2.65
N ALA A 97 -10.30 16.89 -2.82
CA ALA A 97 -10.47 16.13 -4.04
C ALA A 97 -10.83 17.02 -5.24
N ALA A 98 -11.40 18.21 -5.02
CA ALA A 98 -11.78 19.17 -6.06
C ALA A 98 -10.63 20.10 -6.51
N LEU A 99 -9.55 20.20 -5.73
CA LEU A 99 -8.41 21.07 -6.05
C LEU A 99 -7.68 20.62 -7.34
N PRO A 100 -7.02 21.54 -8.06
CA PRO A 100 -6.05 21.18 -9.08
C PRO A 100 -4.85 20.43 -8.46
N PHE A 101 -4.06 19.70 -9.26
CA PHE A 101 -2.96 18.85 -8.76
C PHE A 101 -2.02 19.57 -7.78
N SER A 102 -1.57 20.78 -8.14
CA SER A 102 -0.68 21.60 -7.29
C SER A 102 -1.31 21.93 -5.93
N GLY A 103 -2.61 22.23 -5.91
CA GLY A 103 -3.36 22.46 -4.67
C GLY A 103 -3.61 21.16 -3.89
N PHE A 104 -3.93 20.06 -4.58
CA PHE A 104 -4.16 18.75 -3.99
C PHE A 104 -2.95 18.25 -3.19
N ILE A 105 -1.73 18.40 -3.73
CA ILE A 105 -0.52 17.94 -3.04
C ILE A 105 -0.11 18.84 -1.87
N ARG A 106 -0.58 20.09 -1.82
CA ARG A 106 -0.26 21.09 -0.77
C ARG A 106 -1.33 21.20 0.31
N ALA A 107 -2.55 20.73 0.07
CA ALA A 107 -3.66 20.85 1.01
C ALA A 107 -3.45 19.99 2.27
N GLU A 108 -3.89 20.52 3.42
CA GLU A 108 -3.98 19.75 4.67
C GLU A 108 -4.85 18.50 4.43
N TRP A 109 -4.34 17.33 4.78
CA TRP A 109 -4.96 16.06 4.40
C TRP A 109 -6.03 15.61 5.41
N GLU A 110 -7.21 15.29 4.86
CA GLU A 110 -8.32 14.65 5.56
C GLU A 110 -8.83 13.46 4.73
N GLY A 111 -8.91 12.30 5.37
CA GLY A 111 -9.60 11.14 4.81
C GLY A 111 -11.07 11.17 5.19
N THR A 112 -11.96 10.75 4.29
CA THR A 112 -13.41 10.70 4.58
C THR A 112 -13.95 9.28 4.50
N TYR A 113 -14.98 9.03 5.29
CA TYR A 113 -15.69 7.78 5.30
C TYR A 113 -16.67 7.69 4.12
N THR A 114 -16.57 6.64 3.30
CA THR A 114 -17.41 6.48 2.10
C THR A 114 -18.75 5.76 2.32
N GLY A 115 -19.10 5.39 3.56
CA GLY A 115 -20.38 4.74 3.87
C GLY A 115 -20.41 3.21 3.73
N PHE A 116 -19.26 2.53 3.85
CA PHE A 116 -19.20 1.05 3.78
C PHE A 116 -19.19 0.38 5.16
N GLU A 117 -20.28 0.49 5.92
CA GLU A 117 -20.31 0.13 7.36
C GLU A 117 -20.01 -1.35 7.58
N ARG A 118 -20.58 -2.21 6.72
CA ARG A 118 -20.38 -3.67 6.77
C ARG A 118 -18.92 -4.09 6.52
N GLN A 119 -18.08 -3.21 5.96
CA GLN A 119 -16.67 -3.52 5.74
C GLN A 119 -15.83 -3.36 7.00
N TRP A 120 -16.26 -2.61 8.01
CA TRP A 120 -15.46 -2.40 9.22
C TRP A 120 -15.34 -3.67 10.05
N ALA A 121 -16.44 -4.39 10.28
CA ALA A 121 -16.41 -5.71 10.92
C ALA A 121 -15.54 -6.71 10.14
N TYR A 122 -15.65 -6.73 8.81
CA TYR A 122 -14.79 -7.56 7.94
C TYR A 122 -13.29 -7.19 8.04
N ARG A 123 -13.00 -5.93 8.38
CA ARG A 123 -11.66 -5.39 8.62
C ARG A 123 -11.20 -5.53 10.08
N GLY A 124 -11.97 -6.19 10.93
CA GLY A 124 -11.63 -6.43 12.35
C GLY A 124 -12.01 -5.29 13.29
N TYR A 125 -12.76 -4.29 12.83
CA TYR A 125 -13.25 -3.20 13.67
C TYR A 125 -14.67 -3.46 14.14
N ALA A 126 -14.86 -3.62 15.45
CA ALA A 126 -16.17 -3.76 16.08
C ALA A 126 -16.84 -2.38 16.26
N VAL A 127 -17.30 -1.80 15.16
CA VAL A 127 -18.08 -0.56 15.17
C VAL A 127 -19.57 -0.92 15.32
N ARG A 128 -20.23 -0.40 16.35
CA ARG A 128 -21.67 -0.59 16.59
C ARG A 128 -22.53 0.52 15.99
N ASP A 129 -21.98 1.73 15.90
CA ASP A 129 -22.69 2.91 15.41
C ASP A 129 -22.64 3.03 13.89
N ARG A 130 -23.65 3.70 13.34
CA ARG A 130 -23.69 4.10 11.94
C ARG A 130 -23.02 5.46 11.77
N PHE A 131 -22.24 5.62 10.71
CA PHE A 131 -21.54 6.87 10.41
C PHE A 131 -22.05 7.45 9.10
N ALA A 132 -22.24 8.76 9.03
CA ALA A 132 -22.62 9.42 7.80
C ALA A 132 -21.46 9.39 6.79
N ARG A 133 -21.79 9.22 5.50
CA ARG A 133 -20.79 9.41 4.44
C ARG A 133 -20.24 10.84 4.51
N GLY A 134 -18.92 10.98 4.39
CA GLY A 134 -18.22 12.25 4.46
C GLY A 134 -17.66 12.56 5.85
N GLU A 135 -18.01 11.80 6.89
CA GLU A 135 -17.39 11.96 8.21
C GLU A 135 -15.87 11.69 8.15
N PRO A 136 -15.07 12.35 9.01
CA PRO A 136 -13.64 12.13 9.10
C PRO A 136 -13.28 10.66 9.34
N ASN A 137 -12.34 10.13 8.57
CA ASN A 137 -11.78 8.80 8.78
C ASN A 137 -10.59 8.89 9.73
N PHE A 138 -10.81 8.60 11.02
CA PHE A 138 -9.77 8.70 12.05
C PHE A 138 -8.62 7.69 11.88
N LEU A 139 -8.75 6.65 11.06
CA LEU A 139 -7.63 5.77 10.68
C LEU A 139 -6.60 6.47 9.76
N ASP A 140 -6.95 7.66 9.25
CA ASP A 140 -6.10 8.59 8.51
C ASP A 140 -5.77 9.86 9.32
N ARG A 141 -5.64 9.72 10.64
CA ARG A 141 -5.01 10.74 11.49
C ARG A 141 -3.57 10.39 11.81
N HIS A 142 -2.79 11.42 12.14
CA HIS A 142 -1.44 11.22 12.63
C HIS A 142 -1.50 10.41 13.94
N PRO A 143 -0.80 9.26 14.01
CA PRO A 143 -1.08 8.25 15.03
C PRO A 143 -0.67 8.64 16.44
N VAL A 144 0.25 9.59 16.58
CA VAL A 144 0.81 10.00 17.89
C VAL A 144 -0.01 11.10 18.54
N ASN A 145 -0.54 12.04 17.75
CA ASN A 145 -1.13 13.30 18.25
C ASN A 145 -2.54 13.55 17.69
N GLY A 146 -3.07 12.68 16.83
CA GLY A 146 -4.43 12.76 16.32
C GLY A 146 -4.71 13.89 15.32
N ARG A 147 -3.73 14.73 14.97
CA ARG A 147 -3.95 15.84 14.02
C ARG A 147 -4.10 15.36 12.57
N ARG A 148 -4.61 16.25 11.73
CA ARG A 148 -4.53 16.12 10.26
C ARG A 148 -3.07 16.12 9.82
N PHE A 149 -2.79 15.49 8.68
CA PHE A 149 -1.46 15.62 8.08
C PHE A 149 -1.34 16.95 7.36
N ARG A 150 -0.16 17.58 7.41
CA ARG A 150 0.14 18.85 6.74
C ARG A 150 -0.19 18.80 5.26
N ASN A 151 0.05 17.64 4.64
CA ASN A 151 -0.37 17.32 3.30
C ASN A 151 -0.24 15.81 3.03
N VAL A 152 -0.52 15.42 1.78
CA VAL A 152 -0.47 14.03 1.31
C VAL A 152 0.93 13.40 1.38
N LEU A 153 2.01 14.19 1.37
CA LEU A 153 3.39 13.71 1.47
C LEU A 153 3.76 13.33 2.91
N GLU A 154 3.28 14.09 3.89
CA GLU A 154 3.41 13.71 5.30
C GLU A 154 2.58 12.46 5.62
N LEU A 155 1.36 12.36 5.08
CA LEU A 155 0.55 11.14 5.15
C LEU A 155 1.33 9.94 4.63
N ARG A 156 1.91 10.05 3.43
CA ARG A 156 2.73 9.00 2.82
C ARG A 156 3.85 8.55 3.72
N SER A 157 4.66 9.50 4.21
CA SER A 157 5.83 9.20 5.05
C SER A 157 5.42 8.41 6.30
N VAL A 158 4.36 8.83 6.98
CA VAL A 158 3.85 8.14 8.18
C VAL A 158 3.27 6.75 7.85
N LYS A 159 2.49 6.64 6.77
CA LYS A 159 1.92 5.34 6.34
C LYS A 159 3.00 4.36 5.91
N LEU A 160 3.97 4.83 5.14
CA LEU A 160 5.08 4.04 4.64
C LEU A 160 5.94 3.51 5.80
N ALA A 161 6.30 4.37 6.76
CA ALA A 161 6.99 3.95 7.98
C ALA A 161 6.20 2.87 8.73
N GLY A 162 4.90 3.09 8.93
CA GLY A 162 4.03 2.14 9.61
C GLY A 162 3.89 0.81 8.88
N HIS A 163 3.74 0.80 7.55
CA HIS A 163 3.66 -0.42 6.75
C HIS A 163 4.99 -1.18 6.77
N LEU A 164 6.12 -0.50 6.54
CA LEU A 164 7.45 -1.11 6.55
C LEU A 164 7.83 -1.66 7.92
N SER A 165 7.31 -1.09 9.01
CA SER A 165 7.54 -1.63 10.36
C SER A 165 7.07 -3.08 10.53
N LEU A 166 6.21 -3.62 9.64
CA LEU A 166 5.86 -5.04 9.66
C LEU A 166 7.07 -5.97 9.49
N LEU A 167 8.11 -5.51 8.79
CA LEU A 167 9.38 -6.23 8.63
C LEU A 167 10.14 -6.35 9.96
N ASP A 168 9.88 -5.45 10.91
CA ASP A 168 10.62 -5.32 12.17
C ASP A 168 9.87 -5.95 13.36
N ARG A 169 8.68 -6.53 13.13
CA ARG A 169 7.77 -7.03 14.18
C ARG A 169 7.90 -8.52 14.51
N GLY A 170 8.90 -9.21 13.96
CA GLY A 170 9.03 -10.66 14.12
C GLY A 170 7.86 -11.42 13.50
N LEU A 171 7.42 -10.99 12.31
CA LEU A 171 6.32 -11.58 11.54
C LEU A 171 6.86 -12.15 10.22
N ASN A 172 6.05 -13.00 9.58
CA ASN A 172 6.24 -13.33 8.18
C ASN A 172 5.77 -12.14 7.33
N ALA A 173 6.70 -11.33 6.84
CA ALA A 173 6.38 -10.11 6.10
C ALA A 173 7.31 -9.90 4.92
N VAL A 174 6.78 -9.32 3.85
CA VAL A 174 7.54 -8.95 2.65
C VAL A 174 7.08 -7.61 2.13
N ALA A 175 8.02 -6.79 1.69
CA ALA A 175 7.76 -5.51 1.05
C ALA A 175 8.23 -5.53 -0.41
N ILE A 176 7.38 -5.04 -1.32
CA ILE A 176 7.64 -5.04 -2.77
C ILE A 176 7.29 -3.69 -3.39
N ARG A 177 7.99 -3.36 -4.48
CA ARG A 177 7.59 -2.28 -5.39
C ARG A 177 6.52 -2.76 -6.35
N TYR A 178 5.50 -1.93 -6.56
CA TYR A 178 4.41 -2.20 -7.49
C TYR A 178 4.90 -2.37 -8.92
N GLU A 179 5.85 -1.56 -9.34
CA GLU A 179 6.41 -1.50 -10.68
C GLU A 179 7.12 -2.80 -11.02
N ASP A 180 7.96 -3.30 -10.11
CA ASP A 180 8.64 -4.59 -10.25
C ASP A 180 7.65 -5.74 -10.33
N PHE A 181 6.66 -5.77 -9.42
CA PHE A 181 5.64 -6.81 -9.40
C PHE A 181 4.73 -6.77 -10.63
N ARG A 182 4.49 -5.59 -11.20
CA ARG A 182 3.73 -5.44 -12.44
C ARG A 182 4.47 -6.02 -13.64
N VAL A 183 5.80 -5.83 -13.72
CA VAL A 183 6.61 -6.30 -14.84
C VAL A 183 6.92 -7.80 -14.72
N ARG A 184 7.17 -8.29 -13.49
CA ARG A 184 7.63 -9.68 -13.25
C ARG A 184 6.83 -10.38 -12.15
N PRO A 185 5.49 -10.48 -12.25
CA PRO A 185 4.66 -11.02 -11.17
C PRO A 185 5.00 -12.48 -10.85
N GLU A 186 5.24 -13.32 -11.87
CA GLU A 186 5.56 -14.73 -11.65
C GLU A 186 6.91 -14.92 -10.95
N ALA A 187 7.96 -14.24 -11.43
CA ALA A 187 9.29 -14.37 -10.85
C ALA A 187 9.30 -13.92 -9.38
N ILE A 188 8.64 -12.80 -9.05
CA ILE A 188 8.57 -12.32 -7.67
C ILE A 188 7.71 -13.26 -6.80
N LEU A 189 6.64 -13.87 -7.33
CA LEU A 189 5.90 -14.87 -6.58
C LEU A 189 6.70 -16.15 -6.33
N ARG A 190 7.50 -16.61 -7.30
CA ARG A 190 8.43 -17.74 -7.11
C ARG A 190 9.44 -17.44 -6.01
N ASP A 191 9.97 -16.23 -6.02
CA ASP A 191 10.92 -15.74 -5.04
C ASP A 191 10.32 -15.68 -3.61
N ILE A 192 9.13 -15.09 -3.48
CA ILE A 192 8.36 -15.10 -2.23
C ILE A 192 8.04 -16.54 -1.81
N GLY A 193 7.62 -17.40 -2.73
CA GLY A 193 7.28 -18.79 -2.44
C GLY A 193 8.47 -19.59 -1.89
N SER A 194 9.67 -19.39 -2.45
CA SER A 194 10.89 -20.01 -1.96
C SER A 194 11.25 -19.55 -0.54
N ARG A 195 11.14 -18.26 -0.25
CA ARG A 195 11.53 -17.68 1.06
C ARG A 195 10.57 -17.99 2.19
N PHE A 196 9.29 -18.16 1.87
CA PHE A 196 8.22 -18.40 2.84
C PHE A 196 7.66 -19.83 2.77
N SER A 197 8.31 -20.72 2.01
CA SER A 197 7.89 -22.11 1.80
C SER A 197 6.41 -22.23 1.38
N LEU A 198 5.98 -21.37 0.45
CA LEU A 198 4.59 -21.33 -0.02
C LEU A 198 4.35 -22.33 -1.14
N ASN A 199 3.16 -22.95 -1.11
CA ASN A 199 2.69 -23.80 -2.20
C ASN A 199 2.18 -22.93 -3.36
N LEU A 200 3.03 -22.75 -4.37
CA LEU A 200 2.66 -22.07 -5.60
C LEU A 200 1.97 -23.01 -6.58
N ARG A 201 1.07 -22.48 -7.39
CA ARG A 201 0.57 -23.18 -8.57
C ARG A 201 1.72 -23.47 -9.53
N ALA A 202 1.73 -24.67 -10.12
CA ALA A 202 2.65 -25.00 -11.20
C ALA A 202 2.44 -24.08 -12.41
N ASP A 203 1.18 -23.87 -12.81
CA ASP A 203 0.81 -22.95 -13.87
C ASP A 203 0.45 -21.57 -13.30
N PHE A 204 1.29 -20.58 -13.62
CA PHE A 204 1.04 -19.18 -13.27
C PHE A 204 -0.22 -18.65 -13.94
N ARG A 205 -1.08 -17.99 -13.14
CA ARG A 205 -2.31 -17.35 -13.61
C ARG A 205 -2.18 -15.83 -13.46
N PRO A 206 -2.04 -15.07 -14.57
CA PRO A 206 -1.91 -13.62 -14.50
C PRO A 206 -3.17 -12.94 -13.98
N THR A 207 -3.04 -11.70 -13.52
CA THR A 207 -4.17 -10.79 -13.27
C THR A 207 -4.23 -9.77 -14.39
N ASP A 208 -5.01 -10.11 -15.41
CA ASP A 208 -5.23 -9.44 -16.68
C ASP A 208 -6.44 -8.49 -16.69
N VAL A 209 -7.36 -8.67 -15.76
CA VAL A 209 -8.53 -7.80 -15.60
C VAL A 209 -8.22 -6.59 -14.71
N PRO A 210 -8.77 -5.40 -15.02
CA PRO A 210 -8.72 -4.25 -14.13
C PRO A 210 -9.23 -4.60 -12.73
N VAL A 211 -8.54 -4.09 -11.70
CA VAL A 211 -8.89 -4.34 -10.30
C VAL A 211 -8.96 -3.03 -9.52
N GLY A 212 -10.02 -2.89 -8.73
CA GLY A 212 -10.31 -1.69 -7.96
C GLY A 212 -11.41 -0.84 -8.60
N PRO A 213 -11.74 0.30 -7.96
CA PRO A 213 -12.82 1.16 -8.43
C PRO A 213 -12.47 1.75 -9.80
N SER A 214 -13.42 1.71 -10.73
CA SER A 214 -13.33 2.28 -12.09
C SER A 214 -13.41 3.83 -12.10
N SER A 215 -13.41 4.46 -10.94
CA SER A 215 -13.78 5.86 -10.74
C SER A 215 -12.64 6.84 -11.02
N ASP A 216 -11.80 6.59 -12.02
CA ASP A 216 -10.74 7.53 -12.40
C ASP A 216 -11.35 8.74 -13.09
N ARG A 217 -11.82 9.71 -12.28
CA ARG A 217 -12.46 10.95 -12.75
C ARG A 217 -11.49 11.82 -13.57
N ARG A 218 -10.18 11.64 -13.41
CA ARG A 218 -9.13 12.38 -14.14
C ARG A 218 -8.10 11.43 -14.75
N ALA A 219 -8.53 10.55 -15.65
CA ALA A 219 -7.66 9.56 -16.27
C ALA A 219 -6.39 10.17 -16.90
N ALA A 220 -6.51 11.34 -17.56
CA ALA A 220 -5.38 12.06 -18.16
C ALA A 220 -4.30 12.47 -17.14
N ALA A 221 -4.65 12.65 -15.86
CA ALA A 221 -3.69 13.04 -14.83
C ALA A 221 -2.65 11.94 -14.54
N LYS A 222 -2.91 10.69 -14.91
CA LYS A 222 -1.96 9.58 -14.73
C LYS A 222 -0.68 9.74 -15.54
N THR A 223 -0.75 10.44 -16.67
CA THR A 223 0.38 10.66 -17.58
C THR A 223 0.75 12.13 -17.73
N ALA A 224 -0.02 13.03 -17.13
CA ALA A 224 0.27 14.46 -17.15
C ALA A 224 1.68 14.75 -16.56
N PRO A 225 2.40 15.72 -17.14
CA PRO A 225 3.66 16.17 -16.58
C PRO A 225 3.42 16.87 -15.23
N ILE A 226 4.37 16.72 -14.32
CA ILE A 226 4.42 17.45 -13.05
C ILE A 226 5.32 18.66 -13.30
N SER A 227 4.87 19.86 -12.90
CA SER A 227 5.67 21.08 -13.07
C SER A 227 6.96 21.00 -12.25
N ALA A 228 7.98 21.78 -12.62
CA ALA A 228 9.23 21.83 -11.84
C ALA A 228 8.98 22.22 -10.38
N GLU A 229 8.13 23.23 -10.14
CA GLU A 229 7.76 23.66 -8.80
C GLU A 229 7.06 22.56 -7.99
N ASP A 230 6.10 21.85 -8.60
CA ASP A 230 5.42 20.74 -7.92
C ASP A 230 6.38 19.58 -7.66
N ARG A 231 7.32 19.31 -8.57
CA ARG A 231 8.35 18.29 -8.37
C ARG A 231 9.26 18.64 -7.20
N ASP A 232 9.72 19.88 -7.11
CA ASP A 232 10.57 20.34 -6.01
C ASP A 232 9.84 20.29 -4.67
N PHE A 233 8.56 20.69 -4.65
CA PHE A 233 7.70 20.55 -3.48
C PHE A 233 7.55 19.08 -3.05
N ILE A 234 7.32 18.17 -4.00
CA ILE A 234 7.20 16.74 -3.72
C ILE A 234 8.50 16.23 -3.09
N LEU A 235 9.64 16.48 -3.73
CA LEU A 235 10.94 16.01 -3.24
C LEU A 235 11.26 16.55 -1.85
N ALA A 236 10.99 17.83 -1.59
CA ALA A 236 11.20 18.44 -0.28
C ALA A 236 10.27 17.89 0.81
N GLY A 237 9.08 17.40 0.44
CA GLY A 237 8.10 16.88 1.38
C GLY A 237 8.18 15.37 1.66
N LEU A 238 8.95 14.61 0.87
CA LEU A 238 9.14 13.17 1.06
C LEU A 238 10.18 12.87 2.16
N ASP A 239 9.96 11.78 2.91
CA ASP A 239 10.99 11.20 3.76
C ASP A 239 12.05 10.51 2.90
N GLN A 240 13.17 11.20 2.69
CA GLN A 240 14.27 10.75 1.86
C GLN A 240 14.83 9.39 2.29
N THR A 241 14.85 9.09 3.59
CA THR A 241 15.39 7.82 4.09
C THR A 241 14.46 6.66 3.74
N LEU A 242 13.16 6.85 3.94
CA LEU A 242 12.16 5.82 3.62
C LEU A 242 12.06 5.57 2.12
N GLU A 243 12.05 6.62 1.31
CA GLU A 243 11.97 6.47 -0.15
C GLU A 243 13.21 5.76 -0.70
N ARG A 244 14.42 6.08 -0.20
CA ARG A 244 15.66 5.35 -0.54
C ARG A 244 15.63 3.90 -0.09
N ARG A 245 15.11 3.61 1.11
CA ARG A 245 14.90 2.22 1.58
C ARG A 245 14.01 1.45 0.61
N CYS A 246 13.01 2.10 0.01
CA CYS A 246 12.16 1.51 -1.01
C CYS A 246 12.79 1.43 -2.41
N GLY A 247 14.03 1.87 -2.60
CA GLY A 247 14.71 1.89 -3.89
C GLY A 247 14.27 3.03 -4.80
N TYR A 248 13.73 4.12 -4.24
CA TYR A 248 13.44 5.38 -4.94
C TYR A 248 14.47 6.45 -4.55
N LEU A 249 14.45 7.59 -5.25
CA LEU A 249 15.31 8.74 -4.96
C LEU A 249 16.80 8.37 -4.83
N GLN A 250 17.28 7.47 -5.68
CA GLN A 250 18.70 7.10 -5.71
C GLN A 250 19.55 8.34 -5.99
N ASP A 251 20.69 8.45 -5.31
CA ASP A 251 21.64 9.51 -5.57
C ASP A 251 22.06 9.42 -7.05
N ALA A 252 21.96 10.54 -7.76
CA ALA A 252 22.33 10.65 -9.17
C ALA A 252 23.85 10.55 -9.36
#